data_AF-A0A519WG31-F1
#
_entry.id   AF-A0A519WG31-F1
#
_cell.length_a   1.000
_cell.length_b   1.000
_cell.length_c   1.000
_cell.angle_alpha   90.00
_cell.angle_beta   90.00
_cell.angle_gamma   90.00
#
_symmetry.space_group_name_H-M   'P 1'
#
loop_
_entity.id
_entity.type
_entity.pdbx_description
1 polymer ?
#
loop_
_entity_poly.entity_id
_entity_poly.type
_entity_poly.pdbx_seq_one_letter_code
_entity_poly.pdbx_strand_id
1 'polypeptide(L)'
;MSDYKNKLGDLADRLKKEVPKTPIQEVSPVKGKAVEKEPEGQLNVWIPKKLLKKMKSFGVERELTQKDIAILALNKYLSEVN
;
A
#
# COMPACT_ATOMS: atom_id res chain seq x y z
N MET A 1 -27.41 -11.90 -52.99
CA MET A 1 -28.15 -12.49 -51.84
C MET A 1 -27.37 -13.62 -51.16
N SER A 2 -26.43 -14.29 -51.85
CA SER A 2 -25.54 -15.32 -51.29
C SER A 2 -24.51 -14.77 -50.29
N ASP A 3 -23.95 -13.59 -50.55
CA ASP A 3 -22.85 -13.03 -49.76
C ASP A 3 -23.24 -12.62 -48.34
N TYR A 4 -24.52 -12.28 -48.12
CA TYR A 4 -25.03 -11.89 -46.81
C TYR A 4 -25.18 -13.08 -45.87
N LYS A 5 -25.65 -14.22 -46.39
CA LYS A 5 -25.76 -15.47 -45.62
C LYS A 5 -24.38 -16.02 -45.24
N ASN A 6 -23.40 -15.89 -46.14
CA ASN A 6 -22.03 -16.30 -45.85
C ASN A 6 -21.39 -15.47 -44.74
N LYS A 7 -21.55 -14.13 -44.77
CA LYS A 7 -21.06 -13.23 -43.71
C LYS A 7 -21.70 -13.50 -42.33
N LEU A 8 -22.97 -13.90 -42.30
CA LEU A 8 -23.66 -14.28 -41.06
C LEU A 8 -23.17 -15.62 -40.50
N GLY A 9 -22.89 -16.59 -41.37
CA GLY A 9 -22.29 -17.86 -40.98
C GLY A 9 -20.89 -17.66 -40.38
N ASP A 10 -20.06 -16.86 -41.05
CA ASP A 10 -18.70 -16.55 -40.58
C ASP A 10 -18.70 -15.81 -39.23
N LEU A 11 -19.67 -14.92 -39.01
CA LEU A 11 -19.81 -14.20 -37.74
C LEU A 11 -20.25 -15.14 -36.60
N ALA A 12 -21.20 -16.04 -36.88
CA ALA A 12 -21.67 -17.03 -35.91
C ALA A 12 -20.56 -18.03 -35.52
N ASP A 13 -19.72 -18.41 -36.49
CA ASP A 13 -18.58 -19.28 -36.23
C ASP A 13 -17.46 -18.58 -35.46
N ARG A 14 -17.22 -17.29 -35.69
CA ARG A 14 -16.27 -16.49 -34.88
C ARG A 14 -16.76 -16.33 -33.44
N LEU A 15 -18.04 -16.04 -33.22
CA LEU A 15 -18.64 -15.90 -31.89
C LEU A 15 -18.58 -17.19 -31.05
N LYS A 16 -18.65 -18.36 -31.70
CA LYS A 16 -18.57 -19.66 -31.02
C LYS A 16 -17.14 -20.09 -30.68
N LYS A 17 -16.17 -19.69 -31.51
CA LYS A 17 -14.77 -20.15 -31.41
C LYS A 17 -13.87 -19.17 -30.65
N GLU A 18 -14.17 -17.88 -30.70
CA GLU A 18 -13.37 -16.87 -30.00
C GLU A 18 -13.84 -16.71 -28.56
N VAL A 19 -13.02 -17.16 -27.62
CA VAL A 19 -13.22 -16.84 -26.20
C VAL A 19 -13.11 -15.33 -26.05
N PRO A 20 -14.11 -14.62 -25.49
CA PRO A 20 -14.04 -13.19 -25.30
C PRO A 20 -12.84 -12.87 -24.41
N LYS A 21 -11.79 -12.27 -25.00
CA LYS A 21 -10.69 -11.70 -24.24
C LYS A 21 -11.25 -10.51 -23.47
N THR A 22 -11.52 -10.71 -22.18
CA THR A 22 -11.79 -9.60 -21.29
C THR A 22 -10.56 -8.67 -21.34
N PRO A 23 -10.74 -7.35 -21.47
CA PRO A 23 -9.64 -6.41 -21.36
C PRO A 23 -9.18 -6.42 -19.89
N ILE A 24 -8.37 -7.41 -19.53
CA ILE A 24 -7.75 -7.48 -18.21
C ILE A 24 -6.67 -6.40 -18.21
N GLN A 25 -6.90 -5.37 -17.41
CA GLN A 25 -5.96 -4.26 -17.30
C GLN A 25 -4.73 -4.76 -16.53
N GLU A 26 -3.64 -5.04 -17.24
CA GLU A 26 -2.37 -5.40 -16.64
C GLU A 26 -1.76 -4.16 -15.95
N VAL A 27 -1.87 -4.10 -14.63
CA VAL A 27 -1.23 -3.05 -13.84
C VAL A 27 0.17 -3.50 -13.42
N SER A 28 1.19 -2.81 -13.92
CA SER A 28 2.55 -2.96 -13.40
C SER A 28 2.66 -2.21 -12.07
N PRO A 29 3.14 -2.83 -10.98
CA PRO A 29 3.40 -2.13 -9.74
C PRO A 29 4.41 -1.01 -10.04
N VAL A 30 4.02 0.24 -9.77
CA VAL A 30 4.98 1.34 -9.76
C VAL A 30 5.92 1.05 -8.60
N LYS A 31 7.10 0.50 -8.90
CA LYS A 31 8.19 0.40 -7.92
C LYS A 31 8.56 1.84 -7.58
N GLY A 32 7.92 2.38 -6.55
CA GLY A 32 8.32 3.65 -5.98
C GLY A 32 9.81 3.58 -5.71
N LYS A 33 10.55 4.62 -6.10
CA LYS A 33 11.97 4.74 -5.75
C LYS A 33 12.05 4.50 -4.24
N ALA A 34 12.73 3.42 -3.84
CA ALA A 34 13.00 3.18 -2.45
C ALA A 34 13.86 4.35 -1.99
N VAL A 35 13.26 5.28 -1.25
CA VAL A 35 14.00 6.29 -0.52
C VAL A 35 14.93 5.50 0.39
N GLU A 36 16.24 5.67 0.23
CA GLU A 36 17.23 5.07 1.12
C GLU A 36 16.87 5.51 2.55
N LYS A 37 16.27 4.58 3.30
CA LYS A 37 15.98 4.79 4.71
C LYS A 37 17.30 4.70 5.44
N GLU A 38 17.55 5.63 6.36
CA GLU A 38 18.66 5.50 7.30
C GLU A 38 18.61 4.14 7.99
N PRO A 39 19.76 3.54 8.36
CA PRO A 39 19.79 2.25 9.03
C PRO A 39 19.00 2.33 10.35
N GLU A 40 17.80 1.74 10.35
CA GLU A 40 16.90 1.75 11.51
C GLU A 40 17.25 0.60 12.47
N GLY A 41 17.44 0.91 13.76
CA GLY A 41 17.52 -0.08 14.83
C GLY A 41 16.15 -0.44 15.39
N GLN A 42 15.90 -1.72 15.69
CA GLN A 42 14.69 -2.14 16.39
C GLN A 42 14.81 -1.89 17.89
N LEU A 43 13.81 -1.24 18.48
CA LEU A 43 13.70 -1.00 19.91
C LEU A 43 12.54 -1.80 20.49
N ASN A 44 12.85 -2.90 21.19
CA ASN A 44 11.85 -3.75 21.85
C ASN A 44 11.79 -3.43 23.34
N VAL A 45 10.75 -2.70 23.77
CA VAL A 45 10.59 -2.27 25.17
C VAL A 45 9.19 -2.60 25.67
N TRP A 46 9.12 -3.15 26.87
CA TRP A 46 7.87 -3.36 27.59
C TRP A 46 7.47 -2.06 28.30
N ILE A 47 6.33 -1.49 27.91
CA ILE A 47 5.79 -0.28 28.53
C ILE A 47 4.42 -0.52 29.17
N PRO A 48 4.04 0.24 30.22
CA PRO A 48 2.73 0.14 30.82
C PRO A 48 1.60 0.39 29.80
N LYS A 49 0.55 -0.44 29.84
CA LYS A 49 -0.62 -0.31 28.93
C LYS A 49 -1.27 1.08 28.98
N LYS A 50 -1.26 1.73 30.15
CA LYS A 50 -1.77 3.10 30.31
C LYS A 50 -0.96 4.12 29.49
N LEU A 51 0.36 3.97 29.46
CA LEU A 51 1.26 4.85 28.71
C LEU A 51 1.08 4.64 27.20
N LEU A 52 0.97 3.38 26.75
CA LEU A 52 0.72 3.06 25.34
C LEU A 52 -0.60 3.67 24.84
N LYS A 53 -1.67 3.66 25.67
CA LYS A 53 -2.94 4.31 25.32
C LYS A 53 -2.79 5.82 25.14
N LYS A 54 -2.12 6.49 26.10
CA LYS A 54 -1.86 7.94 26.00
C LYS A 54 -1.04 8.31 24.76
N MET A 55 -0.01 7.52 24.47
CA MET A 55 0.84 7.71 23.28
C MET A 55 0.03 7.61 21.99
N LYS A 56 -0.89 6.63 21.90
CA LYS A 56 -1.79 6.49 20.74
C LYS A 56 -2.73 7.67 20.59
N SER A 57 -3.37 8.11 21.68
CA SER A 57 -4.26 9.29 21.65
C SER A 57 -3.51 10.54 21.18
N PHE A 58 -2.32 10.78 21.72
CA PHE A 58 -1.46 11.90 21.32
C PHE A 58 -1.04 11.83 19.85
N GLY A 59 -0.71 10.63 19.35
CA GLY A 59 -0.38 10.44 17.94
C GLY A 59 -1.54 10.73 16.99
N VAL A 60 -2.77 10.40 17.40
CA VAL A 60 -3.98 10.73 16.62
C VAL A 60 -4.22 12.24 16.60
N GLU A 61 -4.07 12.93 17.73
CA GLU A 61 -4.29 14.38 17.82
C GLU A 61 -3.29 15.21 17.00
N ARG A 62 -2.06 14.70 16.84
CA ARG A 62 -0.96 15.43 16.19
C ARG A 62 -0.51 14.84 14.84
N GLU A 63 -1.24 13.86 14.33
CA GLU A 63 -0.91 13.13 13.09
C GLU A 63 0.52 12.55 13.09
N LEU A 64 0.98 12.07 14.25
CA LEU A 64 2.32 11.50 14.43
C LEU A 64 2.26 9.97 14.56
N THR A 65 3.26 9.29 13.99
CA THR A 65 3.39 7.85 14.19
C THR A 65 3.95 7.55 15.58
N GLN A 66 3.73 6.31 16.05
CA GLN A 66 4.31 5.86 17.32
C GLN A 66 5.84 5.94 17.32
N LYS A 67 6.46 5.73 16.15
CA LYS A 67 7.90 5.83 15.96
C LYS A 67 8.37 7.27 16.13
N ASP A 68 7.68 8.23 15.51
CA ASP A 68 8.05 9.65 15.61
C ASP A 68 7.96 10.14 17.05
N ILE A 69 6.90 9.74 17.77
CA ILE A 69 6.73 10.08 19.19
C ILE A 69 7.85 9.48 20.04
N ALA A 70 8.24 8.23 19.78
CA ALA A 70 9.33 7.58 20.49
C ALA A 70 10.67 8.29 20.23
N ILE A 71 10.97 8.64 18.98
CA ILE A 71 12.19 9.36 18.60
C ILE A 71 12.22 10.74 19.28
N LEU A 72 11.12 11.50 19.23
CA LEU A 72 11.02 12.81 19.87
C LEU A 72 11.24 12.74 21.38
N ALA A 73 10.62 11.75 22.05
CA ALA A 73 10.78 11.57 23.49
C ALA A 73 12.23 11.20 23.85
N LEU A 74 12.85 10.28 23.09
CA LEU A 74 14.24 9.87 23.30
C LEU A 74 15.22 11.03 23.06
N ASN A 75 15.07 11.76 21.95
CA ASN A 75 15.92 12.92 21.66
C ASN A 75 15.80 13.99 22.75
N LYS A 76 14.58 14.30 23.18
CA LYS A 76 14.34 15.27 24.25
C LYS A 76 14.99 14.82 25.55
N TYR A 77 14.78 13.57 25.96
CA TYR A 77 15.38 13.03 27.17
C TYR A 77 16.91 13.07 27.11
N LEU A 78 17.52 12.64 26.01
CA LEU A 78 18.98 12.67 25.83
C LEU A 78 19.54 14.09 25.79
N SER A 79 18.79 15.06 25.27
CA SER A 79 19.20 16.47 25.27
C SER A 79 19.06 17.15 26.63
N GLU A 80 18.18 16.67 27.51
CA GLU A 80 18.01 17.20 28.88
C GLU A 80 19.01 16.59 29.88
N VAL A 81 19.54 15.41 29.56
CA VAL A 81 20.49 14.67 30.41
C VAL A 81 21.96 15.01 30.10
N ASN A 82 22.23 15.57 28.91
CA ASN A 82 23.53 16.13 28.54
C ASN A 82 23.65 17.60 28.94
#